data_AF-A0A1V9ZW99-F1
#
_entry.id   AF-A0A1V9ZW99-F1
#
_cell.length_a   1.000
_cell.length_b   1.000
_cell.length_c   1.000
_cell.angle_alpha   90.00
_cell.angle_beta   90.00
_cell.angle_gamma   90.00
#
_symmetry.space_group_name_H-M   'P 1'
#
loop_
_entity.id
_entity.type
_entity.pdbx_description
1 polymer ?
#
loop_
_entity_poly.entity_id
_entity_poly.type
_entity_poly.pdbx_seq_one_letter_code
_entity_poly.pdbx_strand_id
1 'polypeptide(L)'
;MAPSALVLKSMDLWGIIVQYQHGLTLEMADLLQLISTTVVVPHHYYLNYPTTLADYYIIPDRFGHLDFLKRNIRFGGGIPSCVLEMKNVLIDPPFPLHLSVIEDNVRHVKAWLDWKPHWFTQDAIALAAAAGSFNAIKELTCRPEAIIPRRAFNLAAINGYLDIVKYLHFHPKCKGCTTLALDGAAVNGHRDVVEFLCQNRSEGCTFAALTMAAEGGFIEIVRLLLTHRNESPGDFYMYLDNVYPGVHRKLQGSDYFLAQKLVIDSGVFDLDVYGMENFIKRCGVQALIYLREEVHLYDISCTTLNVGGQLGDLDMIKYIIQIVLEGNGRSFDINEKFAQTWIPRDNPNLNGLAISWSKCNAMDLASYFGRLEAVQFLHSVGIKCCSTNGMDYACASGHLHIVQWLHEHRSEGCSALAMVFAAASGHVHIIQWLHEIRGEILSVKALSTAAYHGRVEVVDYFVQHKDSIHNDLDEKLQNAERHPRFRNRKQIPNALSSRSIHNLPGPPAIVSIHANPMDAAA
;
A
#
# COMPACT_ATOMS: atom_id res chain seq x y z
N MET A 1 -73.32 20.03 19.75
CA MET A 1 -72.06 19.69 19.06
C MET A 1 -70.93 20.33 19.83
N ALA A 2 -70.22 19.56 20.65
CA ALA A 2 -69.02 20.06 21.34
C ALA A 2 -67.88 20.18 20.31
N PRO A 3 -67.04 21.23 20.39
CA PRO A 3 -65.92 21.37 19.46
C PRO A 3 -64.97 20.20 19.67
N SER A 4 -64.65 19.49 18.58
CA SER A 4 -63.67 18.41 18.58
C SER A 4 -62.36 18.95 19.15
N ALA A 5 -61.94 18.44 20.30
CA ALA A 5 -60.65 18.77 20.90
C ALA A 5 -59.56 18.45 19.88
N LEU A 6 -58.82 19.48 19.45
CA LEU A 6 -57.70 19.35 18.54
C LEU A 6 -56.56 18.69 19.32
N VAL A 7 -56.41 17.37 19.19
CA VAL A 7 -55.27 16.65 19.74
C VAL A 7 -54.08 16.91 18.81
N LEU A 8 -53.22 17.85 19.20
CA LEU A 8 -51.98 18.15 18.50
C LEU A 8 -51.12 16.88 18.50
N LYS A 9 -50.80 16.34 17.33
CA LYS A 9 -49.83 15.23 17.21
C LYS A 9 -48.44 15.79 17.52
N SER A 10 -47.50 14.93 17.91
CA SER A 10 -46.15 15.35 18.35
C SER A 10 -45.44 16.33 17.41
N MET A 11 -45.66 16.22 16.08
CA MET A 11 -45.12 17.15 15.06
C MET A 11 -45.80 18.53 15.09
N ASP A 12 -47.12 18.57 15.27
CA ASP A 12 -47.88 19.83 15.34
C ASP A 12 -47.56 20.59 16.64
N LEU A 13 -47.38 19.85 17.74
CA LEU A 13 -46.95 20.39 19.03
C LEU A 13 -45.52 20.94 18.95
N TRP A 14 -44.62 20.23 18.25
CA TRP A 14 -43.24 20.67 18.02
C TRP A 14 -43.18 21.96 17.21
N GLY A 15 -43.93 22.04 16.10
CA GLY A 15 -44.01 23.26 15.29
C GLY A 15 -44.49 24.49 16.06
N ILE A 16 -45.43 24.30 16.99
CA ILE A 16 -45.92 25.37 17.88
C ILE A 16 -44.86 25.75 18.93
N ILE A 17 -44.21 24.78 19.58
CA ILE A 17 -43.21 25.04 20.63
C ILE A 17 -41.97 25.76 20.06
N VAL A 18 -41.51 25.38 18.87
CA VAL A 18 -40.33 25.98 18.23
C VAL A 18 -40.57 27.46 17.91
N GLN A 19 -41.80 27.86 17.57
CA GLN A 19 -42.15 29.28 17.36
C GLN A 19 -42.01 30.15 18.62
N TYR A 20 -42.01 29.54 19.81
CA TYR A 20 -41.84 30.24 21.09
C TYR A 20 -40.49 29.98 21.77
N GLN A 21 -39.62 29.15 21.18
CA GLN A 21 -38.24 28.99 21.64
C GLN A 21 -37.38 30.12 21.09
N HIS A 22 -36.94 31.02 21.99
CA HIS A 22 -35.97 32.05 21.62
C HIS A 22 -34.70 31.42 21.03
N GLY A 23 -34.46 31.67 19.73
CA GLY A 23 -33.20 31.38 19.04
C GLY A 23 -33.16 30.15 18.14
N LEU A 24 -34.21 29.31 18.08
CA LEU A 24 -34.22 28.11 17.22
C LEU A 24 -35.31 28.22 16.14
N THR A 25 -34.92 28.32 14.86
CA THR A 25 -35.87 28.33 13.74
C THR A 25 -36.41 26.92 13.46
N LEU A 26 -37.54 26.81 12.75
CA LEU A 26 -38.09 25.52 12.31
C LEU A 26 -37.05 24.70 11.54
N GLU A 27 -36.30 25.36 10.65
CA GLU A 27 -35.19 24.77 9.90
C GLU A 27 -34.11 24.15 10.80
N MET A 28 -33.76 24.82 11.90
CA MET A 28 -32.76 24.32 12.86
C MET A 28 -33.30 23.15 13.70
N ALA A 29 -34.60 23.15 13.98
CA ALA A 29 -35.25 22.04 14.67
C ALA A 29 -35.32 20.78 13.79
N ASP A 30 -35.68 20.94 12.51
CA ASP A 30 -35.65 19.84 11.52
C ASP A 30 -34.24 19.29 11.36
N LEU A 31 -33.24 20.18 11.36
CA LEU A 31 -31.83 19.79 11.31
C LEU A 31 -31.39 18.98 12.53
N LEU A 32 -31.80 19.38 13.75
CA LEU A 32 -31.51 18.58 14.95
C LEU A 32 -32.16 17.20 14.90
N GLN A 33 -33.40 17.12 14.42
CA GLN A 33 -34.08 15.85 14.27
C GLN A 33 -33.35 14.96 13.26
N LEU A 34 -32.91 15.52 12.12
CA LEU A 34 -32.13 14.80 11.13
C LEU A 34 -30.80 14.29 11.71
N ILE A 35 -30.08 15.13 12.46
CA ILE A 35 -28.78 14.76 13.05
C ILE A 35 -28.93 13.74 14.19
N SER A 36 -30.08 13.72 14.87
CA SER A 36 -30.36 12.74 15.93
C SER A 36 -30.40 11.29 15.45
N THR A 37 -30.45 11.06 14.13
CA THR A 37 -30.36 9.70 13.56
C THR A 37 -28.94 9.15 13.50
N THR A 38 -27.92 9.99 13.74
CA THR A 38 -26.51 9.55 13.75
C THR A 38 -26.22 8.67 14.97
N VAL A 39 -25.58 7.53 14.73
CA VAL A 39 -25.22 6.55 15.77
C VAL A 39 -23.76 6.74 16.14
N VAL A 40 -23.48 6.94 17.42
CA VAL A 40 -22.12 7.06 17.95
C VAL A 40 -21.70 5.74 18.59
N VAL A 41 -20.59 5.16 18.13
CA VAL A 41 -20.06 3.90 18.65
C VAL A 41 -18.72 4.16 19.35
N PRO A 42 -18.65 4.00 20.68
CA PRO A 42 -17.41 4.01 21.45
C PRO A 42 -16.43 2.91 21.00
N HIS A 43 -15.15 3.24 20.84
CA HIS A 43 -14.07 2.26 20.68
C HIS A 43 -13.14 2.23 21.90
N HIS A 44 -12.97 1.03 22.48
CA HIS A 44 -11.91 0.74 23.44
C HIS A 44 -10.76 0.04 22.72
N TYR A 45 -9.71 0.77 22.36
CA TYR A 45 -8.49 0.15 21.86
C TYR A 45 -7.71 -0.46 23.01
N TYR A 46 -7.47 -1.78 22.95
CA TYR A 46 -6.37 -2.41 23.67
C TYR A 46 -5.12 -2.23 22.82
N LEU A 47 -4.33 -1.15 23.02
CA LEU A 47 -2.89 -1.00 22.71
C LEU A 47 -2.46 0.49 22.74
N ASN A 48 -1.52 0.82 23.64
CA ASN A 48 -0.55 1.93 23.70
C ASN A 48 -0.85 3.37 23.20
N TYR A 49 -2.07 3.75 22.82
CA TYR A 49 -2.43 5.15 22.55
C TYR A 49 -3.54 5.65 23.50
N PRO A 50 -3.34 6.77 24.23
CA PRO A 50 -4.21 7.17 25.34
C PRO A 50 -5.43 7.99 24.92
N THR A 51 -6.09 7.67 23.79
CA THR A 51 -7.31 8.39 23.37
C THR A 51 -8.44 7.41 23.07
N THR A 52 -9.46 7.42 23.94
CA THR A 52 -10.77 6.83 23.66
C THR A 52 -11.38 7.57 22.46
N LEU A 53 -11.54 6.87 21.35
CA LEU A 53 -12.15 7.38 20.11
C LEU A 53 -13.55 6.80 19.97
N ALA A 54 -14.48 7.58 19.42
CA ALA A 54 -15.79 7.09 18.99
C ALA A 54 -15.95 7.31 17.50
N ASP A 55 -16.63 6.40 16.82
CA ASP A 55 -16.92 6.53 15.39
C ASP A 55 -18.41 6.89 15.21
N TYR A 56 -18.67 7.87 14.36
CA TYR A 56 -20.00 8.36 14.00
C TYR A 56 -20.46 7.62 12.73
N TYR A 57 -21.56 6.87 12.86
CA TYR A 57 -22.20 6.09 11.80
C TYR A 57 -23.56 6.69 11.44
N ILE A 58 -24.06 6.36 10.24
CA ILE A 58 -25.39 6.82 9.77
C ILE A 58 -25.45 8.35 9.79
N ILE A 59 -24.43 8.98 9.21
CA ILE A 59 -24.47 10.42 8.95
C ILE A 59 -25.57 10.66 7.92
N PRO A 60 -26.51 11.60 8.15
CA PRO A 60 -27.64 11.80 7.28
C PRO A 60 -27.22 12.07 5.82
N ASP A 61 -27.95 11.51 4.86
CA ASP A 61 -27.66 11.62 3.42
C ASP A 61 -27.49 13.06 2.94
N ARG A 62 -28.16 14.03 3.61
CA ARG A 62 -27.97 15.47 3.38
C ARG A 62 -26.48 15.85 3.37
N PHE A 63 -25.67 15.26 4.23
CA PHE A 63 -24.24 15.55 4.35
C PHE A 63 -23.37 14.59 3.53
N GLY A 64 -23.94 13.54 2.95
CA GLY A 64 -23.19 12.53 2.19
C GLY A 64 -22.49 13.07 0.94
N HIS A 65 -22.91 14.25 0.45
CA HIS A 65 -22.25 14.92 -0.68
C HIS A 65 -20.97 15.68 -0.29
N LEU A 66 -20.73 15.94 1.00
CA LEU A 66 -19.60 16.73 1.47
C LEU A 66 -18.29 15.96 1.35
N ASP A 67 -17.37 16.47 0.54
CA ASP A 67 -16.10 15.78 0.24
C ASP A 67 -15.24 15.56 1.49
N PHE A 68 -15.30 16.48 2.46
CA PHE A 68 -14.65 16.31 3.76
C PHE A 68 -15.13 15.05 4.48
N LEU A 69 -16.43 14.72 4.44
CA LEU A 69 -16.94 13.53 5.10
C LEU A 69 -16.60 12.29 4.30
N LYS A 70 -16.84 12.30 2.98
CA LYS A 70 -16.53 11.16 2.09
C LYS A 70 -15.09 10.66 2.24
N ARG A 71 -14.12 11.58 2.30
CA ARG A 71 -12.69 11.23 2.39
C ARG A 71 -12.27 10.71 3.76
N ASN A 72 -13.09 10.90 4.79
CA ASN A 72 -12.78 10.56 6.18
C ASN A 72 -13.57 9.36 6.72
N ILE A 73 -14.38 8.72 5.88
CA ILE A 73 -15.07 7.47 6.22
C ILE A 73 -14.04 6.33 6.27
N ARG A 74 -13.96 5.62 7.40
CA ARG A 74 -13.11 4.43 7.57
C ARG A 74 -13.67 3.22 6.83
N PHE A 75 -12.82 2.21 6.67
CA PHE A 75 -13.26 0.86 6.32
C PHE A 75 -14.29 0.38 7.37
N GLY A 76 -15.55 0.20 6.96
CA GLY A 76 -16.68 -0.08 7.85
C GLY A 76 -17.74 1.03 7.94
N GLY A 77 -17.49 2.23 7.40
CA GLY A 77 -18.51 3.28 7.21
C GLY A 77 -18.56 4.36 8.31
N GLY A 78 -17.75 4.27 9.37
CA GLY A 78 -17.73 5.24 10.46
C GLY A 78 -16.76 6.40 10.24
N ILE A 79 -17.09 7.59 10.79
CA ILE A 79 -16.18 8.75 10.84
C ILE A 79 -15.64 8.97 12.25
N PRO A 80 -14.32 9.06 12.46
CA PRO A 80 -13.75 9.19 13.79
C PRO A 80 -14.04 10.54 14.45
N SER A 81 -14.29 10.51 15.76
CA SER A 81 -14.50 11.70 16.59
C SER A 81 -13.34 12.70 16.50
N CYS A 82 -12.10 12.22 16.37
CA CYS A 82 -10.92 13.07 16.23
C CYS A 82 -10.86 13.85 14.90
N VAL A 83 -11.46 13.33 13.82
CA VAL A 83 -11.56 14.05 12.53
C VAL A 83 -12.56 15.18 12.64
N LEU A 84 -13.66 14.94 13.34
CA LEU A 84 -14.71 15.92 13.59
C LEU A 84 -14.34 16.89 14.72
N GLU A 85 -13.14 16.77 15.30
CA GLU A 85 -12.64 17.57 16.42
C GLU A 85 -13.58 17.55 17.64
N MET A 86 -14.13 16.36 17.94
CA MET A 86 -15.05 16.08 19.04
C MET A 86 -14.32 15.40 20.22
N LYS A 87 -14.72 15.72 21.45
CA LYS A 87 -14.05 15.29 22.69
C LYS A 87 -14.69 14.09 23.38
N ASN A 88 -15.97 13.81 23.11
CA ASN A 88 -16.74 12.83 23.89
C ASN A 88 -17.05 11.53 23.12
N VAL A 89 -17.21 10.45 23.87
CA VAL A 89 -17.35 9.07 23.39
C VAL A 89 -18.82 8.67 23.21
N LEU A 90 -19.77 9.42 23.79
CA LEU A 90 -21.19 9.06 23.83
C LEU A 90 -22.05 9.95 22.92
N ILE A 91 -22.13 11.25 23.21
CA ILE A 91 -22.76 12.27 22.36
C ILE A 91 -22.04 13.57 22.69
N ASP A 92 -21.51 14.25 21.69
CA ASP A 92 -20.87 15.53 21.89
C ASP A 92 -21.84 16.65 21.44
N PRO A 93 -22.34 17.50 22.37
CA PRO A 93 -23.38 18.49 22.09
C PRO A 93 -23.17 19.44 20.89
N PRO A 94 -21.95 19.87 20.52
CA PRO A 94 -21.74 20.79 19.40
C PRO A 94 -21.73 20.07 18.03
N PHE A 95 -22.09 18.79 17.93
CA PHE A 95 -22.08 18.06 16.66
C PHE A 95 -22.90 18.74 15.54
N PRO A 96 -24.10 19.30 15.80
CA PRO A 96 -24.83 20.07 14.80
C PRO A 96 -24.10 21.32 14.30
N LEU A 97 -23.40 22.02 15.20
CA LEU A 97 -22.55 23.15 14.83
C LEU A 97 -21.41 22.67 13.92
N HIS A 98 -20.74 21.58 14.28
CA HIS A 98 -19.60 21.05 13.51
C HIS A 98 -20.01 20.59 12.11
N LEU A 99 -21.17 19.94 11.94
CA LEU A 99 -21.70 19.61 10.61
C LEU A 99 -22.04 20.87 9.79
N SER A 100 -22.62 21.89 10.42
CA SER A 100 -22.92 23.18 9.76
C SER A 100 -21.64 23.90 9.34
N VAL A 101 -20.57 23.77 10.13
CA VAL A 101 -19.23 24.26 9.80
C VAL A 101 -18.67 23.51 8.60
N ILE A 102 -18.73 22.18 8.55
CA ILE A 102 -18.24 21.39 7.42
C ILE A 102 -19.01 21.72 6.12
N GLU A 103 -20.31 21.98 6.22
CA GLU A 103 -21.15 22.45 5.10
C GLU A 103 -20.84 23.89 4.65
N ASP A 104 -20.02 24.63 5.42
CA ASP A 104 -19.75 26.07 5.23
C ASP A 104 -21.02 26.95 5.29
N ASN A 105 -22.05 26.49 6.01
CA ASN A 105 -23.32 27.19 6.13
C ASN A 105 -23.29 28.23 7.27
N VAL A 106 -22.84 29.44 6.96
CA VAL A 106 -22.70 30.55 7.93
C VAL A 106 -24.02 30.89 8.64
N ARG A 107 -25.18 30.72 7.98
CA ARG A 107 -26.48 31.02 8.60
C ARG A 107 -26.77 30.06 9.75
N HIS A 108 -26.55 28.77 9.53
CA HIS A 108 -26.70 27.76 10.57
C HIS A 108 -25.65 27.93 11.68
N VAL A 109 -24.40 28.21 11.32
CA VAL A 109 -23.34 28.49 12.30
C VAL A 109 -23.72 29.65 13.23
N LYS A 110 -24.21 30.77 12.69
CA LYS A 110 -24.68 31.92 13.50
C LYS A 110 -25.83 31.51 14.41
N ALA A 111 -26.86 30.89 13.84
CA ALA A 111 -28.05 30.51 14.61
C ALA A 111 -27.71 29.52 15.75
N TRP A 112 -26.79 28.56 15.53
CA TRP A 112 -26.30 27.67 16.60
C TRP A 112 -25.60 28.44 17.71
N LEU A 113 -24.75 29.41 17.36
CA LEU A 113 -23.94 30.16 18.31
C LEU A 113 -24.73 31.26 19.04
N ASP A 114 -25.79 31.78 18.43
CA ASP A 114 -26.73 32.70 19.09
C ASP A 114 -27.58 31.93 20.13
N TRP A 115 -27.99 30.70 19.81
CA TRP A 115 -28.78 29.86 20.71
C TRP A 115 -27.93 29.20 21.81
N LYS A 116 -26.72 28.71 21.47
CA LYS A 116 -25.81 28.00 22.38
C LYS A 116 -24.37 28.54 22.25
N PRO A 117 -24.06 29.72 22.81
CA PRO A 117 -22.73 30.32 22.70
C PRO A 117 -21.59 29.43 23.23
N HIS A 118 -21.87 28.59 24.23
CA HIS A 118 -20.89 27.66 24.83
C HIS A 118 -20.54 26.45 23.94
N TRP A 119 -21.24 26.25 22.81
CA TRP A 119 -20.86 25.24 21.81
C TRP A 119 -19.65 25.69 20.99
N PHE A 120 -19.32 26.98 21.00
CA PHE A 120 -18.12 27.48 20.37
C PHE A 120 -16.86 26.95 21.06
N THR A 121 -15.98 26.33 20.27
CA THR A 121 -14.67 25.86 20.68
C THR A 121 -13.64 26.28 19.65
N GLN A 122 -12.36 26.33 20.04
CA GLN A 122 -11.27 26.54 19.07
C GLN A 122 -11.13 25.33 18.11
N ASP A 123 -11.67 24.18 18.52
CA ASP A 123 -11.76 22.94 17.75
C ASP A 123 -12.68 23.11 16.54
N ALA A 124 -13.77 23.90 16.66
CA ALA A 124 -14.61 24.27 15.52
C ALA A 124 -13.86 25.10 14.47
N ILE A 125 -12.92 25.97 14.88
CA ILE A 125 -12.05 26.71 13.95
C ILE A 125 -11.07 25.74 13.25
N ALA A 126 -10.49 24.79 13.99
CA ALA A 126 -9.60 23.78 13.43
C ALA A 126 -10.34 22.88 12.42
N LEU A 127 -11.57 22.48 12.72
CA LEU A 127 -12.43 21.71 11.82
C LEU A 127 -12.75 22.49 10.55
N ALA A 128 -13.15 23.76 10.68
CA ALA A 128 -13.44 24.61 9.53
C ALA A 128 -12.21 24.74 8.60
N ALA A 129 -11.01 24.87 9.19
CA ALA A 129 -9.75 24.88 8.46
C ALA A 129 -9.43 23.55 7.76
N ALA A 130 -9.72 22.41 8.41
CA ALA A 130 -9.55 21.09 7.82
C ALA A 130 -10.55 20.79 6.69
N ALA A 131 -11.77 21.31 6.81
CA ALA A 131 -12.86 21.11 5.85
C ALA A 131 -12.81 22.05 4.65
N GLY A 132 -12.05 23.14 4.72
CA GLY A 132 -12.02 24.15 3.66
C GLY A 132 -13.16 25.16 3.76
N SER A 133 -13.82 25.24 4.90
CA SER A 133 -15.01 26.07 5.13
C SER A 133 -14.64 27.52 5.40
N PHE A 134 -14.25 28.24 4.35
CA PHE A 134 -13.69 29.58 4.46
C PHE A 134 -14.64 30.61 5.08
N ASN A 135 -15.94 30.52 4.79
CA ASN A 135 -16.92 31.47 5.30
C ASN A 135 -17.23 31.20 6.78
N ALA A 136 -17.34 29.93 7.17
CA ALA A 136 -17.47 29.52 8.56
C ALA A 136 -16.24 29.93 9.39
N ILE A 137 -15.02 29.80 8.85
CA ILE A 137 -13.81 30.29 9.53
C ILE A 137 -13.93 31.77 9.86
N LYS A 138 -14.26 32.61 8.87
CA LYS A 138 -14.39 34.07 9.10
C LYS A 138 -15.39 34.40 10.19
N GLU A 139 -16.52 33.70 10.20
CA GLU A 139 -17.54 33.90 11.22
C GLU A 139 -17.05 33.50 12.62
N LEU A 140 -16.41 32.34 12.73
CA LEU A 140 -15.88 31.82 13.99
C LEU A 140 -14.76 32.70 14.56
N THR A 141 -13.88 33.25 13.72
CA THR A 141 -12.73 34.07 14.15
C THR A 141 -13.08 35.52 14.50
N CYS A 142 -14.20 36.03 13.98
CA CYS A 142 -14.74 37.34 14.35
C CYS A 142 -15.16 37.42 15.83
N ARG A 143 -15.44 36.29 16.48
CA ARG A 143 -15.89 36.25 17.87
C ARG A 143 -14.84 36.78 18.85
N PRO A 144 -15.23 37.49 19.92
CA PRO A 144 -14.29 38.03 20.90
C PRO A 144 -13.42 36.95 21.54
N GLU A 145 -13.98 35.78 21.84
CA GLU A 145 -13.31 34.67 22.53
C GLU A 145 -12.44 33.79 21.60
N ALA A 146 -12.42 34.10 20.29
CA ALA A 146 -11.70 33.30 19.31
C ALA A 146 -10.18 33.42 19.47
N ILE A 147 -9.50 32.28 19.62
CA ILE A 147 -8.05 32.16 19.61
C ILE A 147 -7.71 31.12 18.57
N ILE A 148 -7.18 31.56 17.43
CA ILE A 148 -6.88 30.66 16.33
C ILE A 148 -5.68 29.78 16.71
N PRO A 149 -5.87 28.45 16.88
CA PRO A 149 -4.81 27.56 17.29
C PRO A 149 -3.85 27.28 16.11
N ARG A 150 -2.57 26.99 16.40
CA ARG A 150 -1.59 26.61 15.37
C ARG A 150 -2.07 25.43 14.52
N ARG A 151 -2.81 24.50 15.14
CA ARG A 151 -3.40 23.33 14.48
C ARG A 151 -4.35 23.72 13.34
N ALA A 152 -5.15 24.79 13.49
CA ALA A 152 -6.03 25.25 12.40
C ALA A 152 -5.21 25.68 11.18
N PHE A 153 -4.12 26.42 11.39
CA PHE A 153 -3.20 26.79 10.31
C PHE A 153 -2.62 25.55 9.64
N ASN A 154 -2.06 24.65 10.45
CA ASN A 154 -1.47 23.42 9.94
C ASN A 154 -2.48 22.61 9.12
N LEU A 155 -3.70 22.40 9.61
CA LEU A 155 -4.75 21.64 8.90
C LEU A 155 -5.16 22.29 7.58
N ALA A 156 -5.27 23.63 7.52
CA ALA A 156 -5.53 24.31 6.25
C ALA A 156 -4.41 24.08 5.24
N ALA A 157 -3.15 24.15 5.68
CA ALA A 157 -1.99 23.92 4.83
C ALA A 157 -1.88 22.47 4.35
N ILE A 158 -2.05 21.51 5.26
CA ILE A 158 -1.99 20.07 4.97
C ILE A 158 -3.06 19.65 3.94
N ASN A 159 -4.22 20.33 3.90
CA ASN A 159 -5.30 20.06 2.93
C ASN A 159 -5.28 20.99 1.70
N GLY A 160 -4.31 21.91 1.63
CA GLY A 160 -4.05 22.73 0.46
C GLY A 160 -5.02 23.90 0.28
N TYR A 161 -5.63 24.40 1.35
CA TYR A 161 -6.54 25.56 1.28
C TYR A 161 -5.74 26.87 1.38
N LEU A 162 -5.13 27.30 0.28
CA LEU A 162 -4.27 28.48 0.22
C LEU A 162 -4.99 29.78 0.65
N ASP A 163 -6.27 29.92 0.32
CA ASP A 163 -7.12 31.04 0.71
C ASP A 163 -7.27 31.14 2.23
N ILE A 164 -7.53 30.01 2.90
CA ILE A 164 -7.56 29.92 4.36
C ILE A 164 -6.16 30.19 4.93
N VAL A 165 -5.11 29.60 4.38
CA VAL A 165 -3.72 29.82 4.82
C VAL A 165 -3.34 31.30 4.79
N LYS A 166 -3.65 32.00 3.69
CA LYS A 166 -3.42 33.45 3.55
C LYS A 166 -4.22 34.24 4.58
N TYR A 167 -5.50 33.90 4.74
CA TYR A 167 -6.35 34.55 5.75
C TYR A 167 -5.80 34.38 7.17
N LEU A 168 -5.45 33.15 7.56
CA LEU A 168 -4.90 32.87 8.89
C LEU A 168 -3.54 33.52 9.11
N HIS A 169 -2.69 33.65 8.07
CA HIS A 169 -1.41 34.34 8.15
C HIS A 169 -1.55 35.82 8.50
N PHE A 170 -2.48 36.53 7.87
CA PHE A 170 -2.70 37.96 8.13
C PHE A 170 -3.62 38.23 9.33
N HIS A 171 -4.19 37.20 9.97
CA HIS A 171 -5.15 37.38 11.04
C HIS A 171 -4.45 37.64 12.40
N PRO A 172 -4.77 38.74 13.11
CA PRO A 172 -4.04 39.16 14.32
C PRO A 172 -4.17 38.18 15.50
N LYS A 173 -5.27 37.42 15.55
CA LYS A 173 -5.50 36.39 16.59
C LYS A 173 -4.82 35.04 16.29
N CYS A 174 -4.07 34.94 15.19
CA CYS A 174 -3.41 33.71 14.78
C CYS A 174 -2.12 33.46 15.56
N LYS A 175 -2.01 32.28 16.18
CA LYS A 175 -0.79 31.85 16.89
C LYS A 175 0.34 31.39 15.94
N GLY A 176 0.18 31.53 14.63
CA GLY A 176 1.11 31.05 13.62
C GLY A 176 0.94 29.56 13.30
N CYS A 177 1.98 28.93 12.77
CA CYS A 177 2.00 27.52 12.36
C CYS A 177 3.21 26.79 12.99
N THR A 178 3.42 25.54 12.61
CA THR A 178 4.65 24.77 12.89
C THR A 178 5.20 24.17 11.59
N THR A 179 6.32 23.46 11.65
CA THR A 179 6.90 22.72 10.50
C THR A 179 5.90 21.79 9.82
N LEU A 180 4.93 21.24 10.58
CA LEU A 180 3.83 20.40 10.07
C LEU A 180 3.03 21.04 8.93
N ALA A 181 2.92 22.38 8.89
CA ALA A 181 2.22 23.07 7.82
C ALA A 181 2.93 22.89 6.48
N LEU A 182 4.25 23.08 6.45
CA LEU A 182 5.05 22.93 5.24
C LEU A 182 5.25 21.45 4.90
N ASP A 183 5.52 20.61 5.91
CA ASP A 183 5.68 19.16 5.74
C ASP A 183 4.44 18.53 5.10
N GLY A 184 3.26 18.73 5.67
CA GLY A 184 2.06 18.09 5.13
C GLY A 184 1.57 18.72 3.83
N ALA A 185 1.81 20.02 3.58
CA ALA A 185 1.56 20.61 2.28
C ALA A 185 2.44 19.96 1.19
N ALA A 186 3.72 19.71 1.49
CA ALA A 186 4.64 19.03 0.59
C ALA A 186 4.27 17.55 0.36
N VAL A 187 3.96 16.81 1.44
CA VAL A 187 3.53 15.40 1.40
C VAL A 187 2.28 15.19 0.54
N ASN A 188 1.36 16.15 0.53
CA ASN A 188 0.09 16.06 -0.21
C ASN A 188 0.11 16.76 -1.58
N GLY A 189 1.24 17.32 -1.99
CA GLY A 189 1.41 17.89 -3.33
C GLY A 189 0.90 19.33 -3.50
N HIS A 190 0.67 20.08 -2.41
CA HIS A 190 0.12 21.44 -2.44
C HIS A 190 1.18 22.50 -2.73
N ARG A 191 1.64 22.58 -3.98
CA ARG A 191 2.71 23.48 -4.42
C ARG A 191 2.47 24.93 -4.04
N ASP A 192 1.27 25.42 -4.25
CA ASP A 192 0.87 26.82 -4.04
C ASP A 192 0.94 27.23 -2.55
N VAL A 193 0.57 26.30 -1.67
CA VAL A 193 0.76 26.44 -0.21
C VAL A 193 2.24 26.38 0.15
N VAL A 194 3.00 25.42 -0.38
CA VAL A 194 4.44 25.29 -0.14
C VAL A 194 5.17 26.59 -0.53
N GLU A 195 4.91 27.11 -1.72
CA GLU A 195 5.50 28.36 -2.22
C GLU A 195 5.19 29.55 -1.30
N PHE A 196 3.92 29.69 -0.90
CA PHE A 196 3.52 30.75 0.02
C PHE A 196 4.22 30.65 1.37
N LEU A 197 4.31 29.44 1.93
CA LEU A 197 4.96 29.21 3.23
C LEU A 197 6.46 29.50 3.16
N CYS A 198 7.17 29.03 2.13
CA CYS A 198 8.60 29.31 1.95
C CYS A 198 8.92 30.80 1.81
N GLN A 199 8.04 31.59 1.19
CA GLN A 199 8.24 33.03 0.99
C GLN A 199 7.89 33.89 2.21
N ASN A 200 6.92 33.46 3.02
CA ASN A 200 6.30 34.33 4.03
C ASN A 200 6.50 33.85 5.48
N ARG A 201 7.09 32.67 5.69
CA ARG A 201 7.22 32.02 7.01
C ARG A 201 8.64 31.56 7.26
N SER A 202 9.03 31.53 8.54
CA SER A 202 10.39 31.20 8.98
C SER A 202 10.48 29.92 9.81
N GLU A 203 9.34 29.25 10.08
CA GLU A 203 9.32 27.98 10.81
C GLU A 203 10.07 26.84 10.10
N GLY A 204 10.21 26.90 8.78
CA GLY A 204 10.86 25.86 7.98
C GLY A 204 10.04 24.56 7.86
N CYS A 205 10.72 23.48 7.49
CA CYS A 205 10.16 22.14 7.40
C CYS A 205 10.99 21.15 8.24
N THR A 206 10.66 19.88 8.14
CA THR A 206 11.55 18.78 8.51
C THR A 206 11.98 18.04 7.24
N PHE A 207 12.85 17.04 7.39
CA PHE A 207 13.22 16.14 6.29
C PHE A 207 12.01 15.46 5.63
N ALA A 208 10.91 15.26 6.38
CA ALA A 208 9.69 14.66 5.85
C ALA A 208 9.14 15.42 4.64
N ALA A 209 9.26 16.76 4.59
CA ALA A 209 8.77 17.53 3.45
C ALA A 209 9.42 17.12 2.13
N LEU A 210 10.76 17.05 2.09
CA LEU A 210 11.50 16.75 0.86
C LEU A 210 11.44 15.27 0.52
N THR A 211 11.66 14.38 1.49
CA THR A 211 11.60 12.94 1.28
C THR A 211 10.22 12.51 0.77
N MET A 212 9.15 12.97 1.42
CA MET A 212 7.80 12.58 1.01
C MET A 212 7.34 13.28 -0.27
N ALA A 213 7.81 14.50 -0.56
CA ALA A 213 7.57 15.13 -1.85
C ALA A 213 8.28 14.39 -3.00
N ALA A 214 9.49 13.87 -2.76
CA ALA A 214 10.22 13.06 -3.71
C ALA A 214 9.54 11.69 -3.92
N GLU A 215 9.12 11.03 -2.84
CA GLU A 215 8.30 9.81 -2.89
C GLU A 215 6.97 10.03 -3.63
N GLY A 216 6.36 11.20 -3.44
CA GLY A 216 5.15 11.60 -4.15
C GLY A 216 5.38 12.02 -5.60
N GLY A 217 6.63 12.15 -6.06
CA GLY A 217 6.98 12.62 -7.40
C GLY A 217 6.65 14.09 -7.67
N PHE A 218 6.55 14.93 -6.63
CA PHE A 218 6.15 16.33 -6.77
C PHE A 218 7.34 17.24 -7.13
N ILE A 219 7.76 17.18 -8.40
CA ILE A 219 8.94 17.87 -8.95
C ILE A 219 9.07 19.33 -8.49
N GLU A 220 8.02 20.13 -8.66
CA GLU A 220 8.08 21.57 -8.37
C GLU A 220 8.21 21.86 -6.87
N ILE A 221 7.61 21.01 -6.03
CA ILE A 221 7.79 21.10 -4.57
C ILE A 221 9.23 20.75 -4.20
N VAL A 222 9.78 19.68 -4.78
CA VAL A 222 11.19 19.30 -4.59
C VAL A 222 12.12 20.47 -4.96
N ARG A 223 11.91 21.12 -6.12
CA ARG A 223 12.68 22.30 -6.53
C ARG A 223 12.55 23.46 -5.53
N LEU A 224 11.34 23.78 -5.10
CA LEU A 224 11.08 24.85 -4.13
C LEU A 224 11.76 24.57 -2.79
N LEU A 225 11.68 23.34 -2.30
CA LEU A 225 12.31 22.95 -1.04
C LEU A 225 13.83 22.96 -1.14
N LEU A 226 14.42 22.47 -2.24
CA LEU A 226 15.88 22.51 -2.45
C LEU A 226 16.43 23.94 -2.54
N THR A 227 15.64 24.89 -3.06
CA THR A 227 16.07 26.31 -3.19
C THR A 227 15.94 27.12 -1.92
N HIS A 228 15.01 26.77 -1.02
CA HIS A 228 14.69 27.54 0.19
C HIS A 228 15.14 26.86 1.50
N ARG A 229 15.91 25.77 1.42
CA ARG A 229 16.34 24.99 2.59
C ARG A 229 17.36 25.74 3.44
N ASN A 230 17.05 25.87 4.74
CA ASN A 230 17.93 26.43 5.78
C ASN A 230 18.37 25.38 6.82
N GLU A 231 18.00 24.10 6.65
CA GLU A 231 18.31 23.01 7.57
C GLU A 231 19.71 22.44 7.31
N SER A 232 20.45 22.11 8.38
CA SER A 232 21.67 21.31 8.30
C SER A 232 21.36 19.92 7.76
N PRO A 233 22.25 19.26 6.98
CA PRO A 233 22.09 17.86 6.62
C PRO A 233 21.93 17.04 7.91
N GLY A 234 20.79 16.36 8.04
CA GLY A 234 20.52 15.44 9.13
C GLY A 234 20.55 14.01 8.58
N ASP A 235 21.09 13.10 9.37
CA ASP A 235 21.27 11.72 8.96
C ASP A 235 19.93 11.05 8.62
N PHE A 236 19.96 10.32 7.51
CA PHE A 236 18.98 9.37 6.98
C PHE A 236 17.83 9.92 6.12
N TYR A 237 17.95 9.57 4.82
CA TYR A 237 16.82 9.36 3.92
C TYR A 237 16.03 8.14 4.39
N MET A 238 15.20 8.29 5.42
CA MET A 238 14.29 7.20 5.81
C MET A 238 13.05 7.22 4.92
N TYR A 239 12.79 6.09 4.27
CA TYR A 239 11.47 5.73 3.77
C TYR A 239 10.50 5.71 4.95
N LEU A 240 9.81 6.83 5.15
CA LEU A 240 8.78 6.95 6.17
C LEU A 240 7.46 6.49 5.55
N ASP A 241 7.27 5.17 5.52
CA ASP A 241 5.93 4.61 5.39
C ASP A 241 5.07 5.16 6.55
N ASN A 242 4.06 5.94 6.20
CA ASN A 242 2.91 6.31 7.03
C ASN A 242 3.08 7.38 8.14
N VAL A 243 3.75 8.51 7.90
CA VAL A 243 3.69 9.64 8.88
C VAL A 243 2.38 10.42 8.83
N TYR A 244 1.70 10.45 7.68
CA TYR A 244 0.43 11.17 7.51
C TYR A 244 -0.67 10.21 7.04
N PRO A 245 -1.60 9.80 7.92
CA PRO A 245 -2.75 9.00 7.51
C PRO A 245 -3.52 9.72 6.38
N GLY A 246 -4.01 8.95 5.41
CA GLY A 246 -4.62 9.42 4.15
C GLY A 246 -5.97 10.16 4.25
N VAL A 247 -6.16 11.02 5.26
CA VAL A 247 -7.37 11.83 5.50
C VAL A 247 -7.35 13.20 4.77
N HIS A 248 -6.34 13.42 3.94
CA HIS A 248 -6.03 14.70 3.32
C HIS A 248 -6.27 14.69 1.80
N ARG A 249 -6.49 15.88 1.23
CA ARG A 249 -6.66 16.03 -0.23
C ARG A 249 -5.30 15.88 -0.92
N LYS A 250 -5.00 14.73 -1.51
CA LYS A 250 -3.77 14.52 -2.29
C LYS A 250 -3.94 15.01 -3.74
N LEU A 251 -3.03 15.85 -4.24
CA LEU A 251 -3.00 16.27 -5.64
C LEU A 251 -2.42 15.17 -6.55
N GLN A 252 -2.98 15.04 -7.76
CA GLN A 252 -2.49 14.13 -8.80
C GLN A 252 -1.48 14.83 -9.72
N GLY A 253 -0.55 14.06 -10.26
CA GLY A 253 0.57 14.56 -11.06
C GLY A 253 1.88 14.33 -10.33
N SER A 254 2.62 13.32 -10.77
CA SER A 254 3.84 12.86 -10.11
C SER A 254 4.81 12.31 -11.15
N ASP A 255 6.06 12.72 -11.06
CA ASP A 255 7.18 12.06 -11.74
C ASP A 255 8.18 11.64 -10.67
N TYR A 256 8.05 10.40 -10.23
CA TYR A 256 8.90 9.84 -9.18
C TYR A 256 10.36 9.81 -9.63
N PHE A 257 10.64 9.45 -10.89
CA PHE A 257 12.01 9.39 -11.39
C PHE A 257 12.69 10.76 -11.34
N LEU A 258 12.06 11.79 -11.91
CA LEU A 258 12.65 13.12 -11.96
C LEU A 258 12.77 13.73 -10.56
N ALA A 259 11.80 13.49 -9.68
CA ALA A 259 11.87 13.96 -8.30
C ALA A 259 13.03 13.31 -7.53
N GLN A 260 13.23 11.99 -7.65
CA GLN A 260 14.37 11.31 -7.05
C GLN A 260 15.70 11.78 -7.64
N LYS A 261 15.78 11.92 -8.97
CA LYS A 261 16.95 12.46 -9.66
C LYS A 261 17.34 13.84 -9.13
N LEU A 262 16.39 14.75 -8.96
CA LEU A 262 16.66 16.09 -8.40
C LEU A 262 17.22 16.03 -6.97
N VAL A 263 16.71 15.12 -6.14
CA VAL A 263 17.20 14.95 -4.77
C VAL A 263 18.63 14.39 -4.77
N ILE A 264 18.90 13.38 -5.58
CA ILE A 264 20.23 12.75 -5.69
C ILE A 264 21.25 13.76 -6.26
N ASP A 265 20.91 14.45 -7.36
CA ASP A 265 21.76 15.46 -8.00
C ASP A 265 22.07 16.65 -7.07
N SER A 266 21.21 16.93 -6.09
CA SER A 266 21.43 18.01 -5.13
C SER A 266 22.54 17.70 -4.12
N GLY A 267 22.92 16.42 -3.94
CA GLY A 267 23.92 15.99 -2.96
C GLY A 267 23.50 16.20 -1.50
N VAL A 268 22.22 16.50 -1.24
CA VAL A 268 21.71 16.75 0.12
C VAL A 268 21.64 15.47 0.95
N PHE A 269 21.52 14.30 0.32
CA PHE A 269 21.44 13.01 0.99
C PHE A 269 22.37 11.98 0.37
N ASP A 270 22.92 11.14 1.24
CA ASP A 270 23.51 9.87 0.83
C ASP A 270 22.39 8.85 0.58
N LEU A 271 22.34 8.33 -0.64
CA LEU A 271 21.40 7.26 -0.99
C LEU A 271 22.00 5.92 -0.54
N ASP A 272 21.34 5.23 0.38
CA ASP A 272 21.77 3.91 0.84
C ASP A 272 21.42 2.80 -0.18
N VAL A 273 21.91 1.58 0.08
CA VAL A 273 21.69 0.43 -0.80
C VAL A 273 20.20 0.13 -0.96
N TYR A 274 19.41 0.25 0.11
CA TYR A 274 17.96 0.01 0.06
C TYR A 274 17.22 1.05 -0.77
N GLY A 275 17.61 2.33 -0.67
CA GLY A 275 17.07 3.42 -1.45
C GLY A 275 17.39 3.30 -2.93
N MET A 276 18.61 2.89 -3.28
CA MET A 276 18.99 2.56 -4.65
C MET A 276 18.15 1.41 -5.21
N GLU A 277 18.03 0.31 -4.46
CA GLU A 277 17.22 -0.83 -4.90
C GLU A 277 15.74 -0.48 -5.08
N ASN A 278 15.15 0.31 -4.17
CA ASN A 278 13.76 0.72 -4.31
C ASN A 278 13.56 1.67 -5.50
N PHE A 279 14.52 2.58 -5.75
CA PHE A 279 14.48 3.44 -6.93
C PHE A 279 14.49 2.62 -8.22
N ILE A 280 15.39 1.63 -8.32
CA ILE A 280 15.46 0.70 -9.44
C ILE A 280 14.17 -0.12 -9.56
N LYS A 281 13.63 -0.66 -8.46
CA LYS A 281 12.38 -1.43 -8.46
C LYS A 281 11.18 -0.63 -9.01
N ARG A 282 11.14 0.68 -8.76
CA ARG A 282 10.03 1.55 -9.20
C ARG A 282 10.21 2.11 -10.62
N CYS A 283 11.44 2.35 -11.04
CA CYS A 283 11.73 3.03 -12.32
C CYS A 283 12.44 2.16 -13.36
N GLY A 284 12.74 0.90 -13.05
CA GLY A 284 13.34 -0.07 -13.95
C GLY A 284 14.69 0.38 -14.50
N VAL A 285 14.89 0.15 -15.81
CA VAL A 285 16.14 0.42 -16.53
C VAL A 285 16.61 1.87 -16.40
N GLN A 286 15.70 2.84 -16.35
CA GLN A 286 16.04 4.27 -16.34
C GLN A 286 16.79 4.66 -15.07
N ALA A 287 16.33 4.19 -13.90
CA ALA A 287 17.01 4.43 -12.62
C ALA A 287 18.35 3.70 -12.56
N LEU A 288 18.43 2.48 -13.09
CA LEU A 288 19.67 1.73 -13.13
C LEU A 288 20.75 2.44 -13.95
N ILE A 289 20.41 2.91 -15.16
CA ILE A 289 21.34 3.65 -16.02
C ILE A 289 21.80 4.93 -15.31
N TYR A 290 20.88 5.71 -14.76
CA TYR A 290 21.21 6.95 -14.07
C TYR A 290 22.16 6.71 -12.88
N LEU A 291 21.84 5.76 -11.98
CA LEU A 291 22.67 5.47 -10.80
C LEU A 291 24.07 4.95 -11.16
N ARG A 292 24.20 4.23 -12.29
CA ARG A 292 25.47 3.63 -12.72
C ARG A 292 26.32 4.57 -13.58
N GLU A 293 25.73 5.14 -14.62
CA GLU A 293 26.45 5.90 -15.65
C GLU A 293 26.59 7.38 -15.31
N GLU A 294 25.60 7.98 -14.64
CA GLU A 294 25.62 9.41 -14.33
C GLU A 294 26.17 9.69 -12.92
N VAL A 295 25.71 8.93 -11.91
CA VAL A 295 26.09 9.19 -10.50
C VAL A 295 27.20 8.25 -10.00
N HIS A 296 27.45 7.14 -10.69
CA HIS A 296 28.45 6.13 -10.31
C HIS A 296 28.32 5.58 -8.88
N LEU A 297 27.09 5.53 -8.34
CA LEU A 297 26.81 5.03 -6.98
C LEU A 297 26.44 3.55 -6.94
N TYR A 298 26.10 2.96 -8.09
CA TYR A 298 25.54 1.61 -8.15
C TYR A 298 26.30 0.75 -9.16
N ASP A 299 26.58 -0.49 -8.76
CA ASP A 299 27.17 -1.49 -9.65
C ASP A 299 26.26 -2.72 -9.76
N ILE A 300 26.40 -3.44 -10.86
CA ILE A 300 25.51 -4.54 -11.23
C ILE A 300 25.84 -5.77 -10.40
N SER A 301 24.81 -6.32 -9.78
CA SER A 301 24.85 -7.53 -8.98
C SER A 301 23.77 -8.51 -9.45
N CYS A 302 23.77 -9.72 -8.88
CA CYS A 302 22.67 -10.65 -9.14
C CYS A 302 21.33 -10.16 -8.55
N THR A 303 21.32 -9.33 -7.49
CA THR A 303 20.08 -8.73 -6.98
C THR A 303 19.46 -7.80 -8.01
N THR A 304 20.27 -7.05 -8.76
CA THR A 304 19.79 -6.22 -9.88
C THR A 304 19.13 -7.07 -10.97
N LEU A 305 19.71 -8.22 -11.35
CA LEU A 305 19.09 -9.11 -12.32
C LEU A 305 17.81 -9.76 -11.78
N ASN A 306 17.79 -10.13 -10.49
CA ASN A 306 16.60 -10.65 -9.83
C ASN A 306 15.44 -9.63 -9.86
N VAL A 307 15.72 -8.35 -9.63
CA VAL A 307 14.74 -7.25 -9.78
C VAL A 307 14.24 -7.16 -11.23
N GLY A 308 15.14 -7.20 -12.21
CA GLY A 308 14.75 -7.22 -13.63
C GLY A 308 13.81 -8.38 -13.96
N GLY A 309 14.12 -9.59 -13.47
CA GLY A 309 13.27 -10.77 -13.62
C GLY A 309 11.90 -10.63 -12.97
N GLN A 310 11.84 -10.09 -11.75
CA GLN A 310 10.59 -9.79 -11.03
C GLN A 310 9.70 -8.79 -11.78
N LEU A 311 10.29 -7.66 -12.22
CA LEU A 311 9.55 -6.62 -12.94
C LEU A 311 9.13 -7.08 -14.34
N GLY A 312 9.91 -7.97 -14.97
CA GLY A 312 9.77 -8.31 -16.37
C GLY A 312 10.24 -7.20 -17.32
N ASP A 313 11.04 -6.26 -16.82
CA ASP A 313 11.64 -5.18 -17.62
C ASP A 313 12.74 -5.77 -18.51
N LEU A 314 12.37 -6.11 -19.74
CA LEU A 314 13.26 -6.77 -20.69
C LEU A 314 14.45 -5.88 -21.09
N ASP A 315 14.26 -4.57 -21.13
CA ASP A 315 15.33 -3.63 -21.47
C ASP A 315 16.34 -3.52 -20.33
N MET A 316 15.86 -3.53 -19.08
CA MET A 316 16.72 -3.65 -17.90
C MET A 316 17.51 -4.96 -17.90
N ILE A 317 16.86 -6.09 -18.18
CA ILE A 317 17.53 -7.39 -18.24
C ILE A 317 18.60 -7.39 -19.35
N LYS A 318 18.28 -6.90 -20.56
CA LYS A 318 19.24 -6.80 -21.67
C LYS A 318 20.44 -5.93 -21.30
N TYR A 319 20.20 -4.76 -20.72
CA TYR A 319 21.25 -3.84 -20.29
C TYR A 319 22.17 -4.48 -19.24
N ILE A 320 21.60 -5.17 -18.24
CA ILE A 320 22.35 -5.91 -17.23
C ILE A 320 23.22 -6.99 -17.87
N ILE A 321 22.62 -7.82 -18.73
CA ILE A 321 23.33 -8.92 -19.40
C ILE A 321 24.47 -8.40 -20.27
N GLN A 322 24.26 -7.31 -21.00
CA GLN A 322 25.30 -6.69 -21.82
C GLN A 322 26.53 -6.32 -20.97
N ILE A 323 26.33 -5.59 -19.87
CA ILE A 323 27.44 -5.16 -19.00
C ILE A 323 28.16 -6.36 -18.37
N VAL A 324 27.39 -7.36 -17.94
CA VAL A 324 27.96 -8.57 -17.33
C VAL A 324 28.79 -9.36 -18.34
N LEU A 325 28.38 -9.42 -19.62
CA LEU A 325 29.14 -10.08 -20.67
C LEU A 325 30.43 -9.33 -21.02
N GLU A 326 30.34 -8.00 -21.19
CA GLU A 326 31.50 -7.12 -21.44
C GLU A 326 32.54 -7.27 -20.33
N GLY A 327 32.12 -7.22 -19.05
CA GLY A 327 33.00 -7.40 -17.90
C GLY A 327 33.65 -8.79 -17.80
N ASN A 328 33.06 -9.81 -18.43
CA ASN A 328 33.62 -11.17 -18.50
C ASN A 328 34.44 -11.41 -19.79
N GLY A 329 34.70 -10.37 -20.60
CA GLY A 329 35.47 -10.46 -21.84
C GLY A 329 34.78 -11.25 -22.94
N ARG A 330 33.44 -11.33 -22.91
CA ARG A 330 32.63 -12.00 -23.93
C ARG A 330 31.96 -10.95 -24.81
N SER A 331 32.14 -11.04 -26.12
CA SER A 331 31.37 -10.25 -27.09
C SER A 331 29.99 -10.89 -27.28
N PHE A 332 28.95 -10.06 -27.36
CA PHE A 332 27.57 -10.50 -27.45
C PHE A 332 27.02 -10.32 -28.87
N ASP A 333 26.52 -11.41 -29.45
CA ASP A 333 25.45 -11.33 -30.45
C ASP A 333 24.16 -11.79 -29.75
N ILE A 334 23.18 -10.89 -29.61
CA ILE A 334 21.83 -11.18 -29.07
C ILE A 334 21.18 -12.41 -29.73
N ASN A 335 21.63 -12.79 -30.92
CA ASN A 335 21.08 -13.87 -31.71
C ASN A 335 21.81 -15.21 -31.54
N GLU A 336 22.98 -15.26 -30.88
CA GLU A 336 23.68 -16.51 -30.62
C GLU A 336 23.09 -17.22 -29.38
N LYS A 337 22.45 -18.38 -29.63
CA LYS A 337 21.95 -19.25 -28.56
C LYS A 337 23.12 -19.93 -27.86
N PHE A 338 23.28 -19.72 -26.56
CA PHE A 338 24.31 -20.42 -25.79
C PHE A 338 23.93 -21.89 -25.57
N ALA A 339 24.73 -22.80 -26.11
CA ALA A 339 24.56 -24.24 -25.90
C ALA A 339 24.91 -24.68 -24.46
N GLN A 340 25.66 -23.86 -23.70
CA GLN A 340 26.14 -24.20 -22.36
C GLN A 340 25.86 -23.09 -21.35
N THR A 341 25.34 -23.49 -20.19
CA THR A 341 25.03 -22.55 -19.09
C THR A 341 26.30 -21.94 -18.50
N TRP A 342 26.25 -20.66 -18.12
CA TRP A 342 27.36 -19.96 -17.51
C TRP A 342 26.95 -19.15 -16.26
N ILE A 343 27.93 -18.83 -15.42
CA ILE A 343 27.76 -18.03 -14.20
C ILE A 343 28.71 -16.82 -14.32
N PRO A 344 28.21 -15.59 -14.16
CA PRO A 344 29.05 -14.41 -14.09
C PRO A 344 30.08 -14.47 -12.95
N ARG A 345 31.22 -13.78 -13.12
CA ARG A 345 32.18 -13.59 -12.02
C ARG A 345 31.59 -12.67 -10.96
N ASP A 346 31.75 -13.04 -9.69
CA ASP A 346 31.40 -12.19 -8.57
C ASP A 346 32.34 -10.97 -8.52
N ASN A 347 31.79 -9.78 -8.27
CA ASN A 347 32.59 -8.57 -8.06
C ASN A 347 33.05 -8.54 -6.59
N PRO A 348 34.36 -8.68 -6.29
CA PRO A 348 34.86 -8.70 -4.93
C PRO A 348 34.74 -7.34 -4.21
N ASN A 349 34.49 -6.26 -4.95
CA ASN A 349 34.34 -4.92 -4.39
C ASN A 349 32.91 -4.60 -3.94
N LEU A 350 31.93 -5.43 -4.30
CA LEU A 350 30.59 -5.33 -3.73
C LEU A 350 30.64 -5.85 -2.30
N ASN A 351 30.44 -4.96 -1.33
CA ASN A 351 30.38 -5.30 0.10
C ASN A 351 29.49 -6.54 0.32
N GLY A 352 29.85 -7.41 1.27
CA GLY A 352 29.30 -8.77 1.48
C GLY A 352 27.78 -8.93 1.71
N LEU A 353 27.00 -7.88 1.47
CA LEU A 353 25.54 -7.87 1.27
C LEU A 353 25.14 -8.36 -0.13
N ALA A 354 26.02 -8.23 -1.14
CA ALA A 354 25.71 -8.70 -2.49
C ALA A 354 25.70 -10.24 -2.54
N ILE A 355 24.58 -10.80 -3.00
CA ILE A 355 24.43 -12.23 -3.20
C ILE A 355 25.33 -12.66 -4.38
N SER A 356 26.04 -13.79 -4.23
CA SER A 356 26.84 -14.37 -5.33
C SER A 356 25.97 -14.71 -6.53
N TRP A 357 26.47 -14.50 -7.75
CA TRP A 357 25.81 -14.87 -9.00
C TRP A 357 25.43 -16.35 -9.08
N SER A 358 26.13 -17.22 -8.35
CA SER A 358 25.79 -18.64 -8.21
C SER A 358 24.41 -18.89 -7.57
N LYS A 359 23.87 -17.90 -6.86
CA LYS A 359 22.56 -17.92 -6.20
C LYS A 359 21.52 -17.05 -6.92
N CYS A 360 21.82 -16.56 -8.12
CA CYS A 360 20.86 -15.81 -8.92
C CYS A 360 19.62 -16.67 -9.21
N ASN A 361 18.43 -16.08 -9.04
CA ASN A 361 17.14 -16.76 -9.23
C ASN A 361 16.19 -15.91 -10.07
N ALA A 362 16.73 -15.06 -10.96
CA ALA A 362 15.97 -14.15 -11.80
C ALA A 362 14.92 -14.85 -12.68
N MET A 363 15.22 -16.05 -13.20
CA MET A 363 14.24 -16.83 -13.98
C MET A 363 13.15 -17.41 -13.07
N ASP A 364 13.48 -17.80 -11.84
CA ASP A 364 12.50 -18.27 -10.87
C ASP A 364 11.52 -17.15 -10.49
N LEU A 365 12.03 -15.94 -10.27
CA LEU A 365 11.21 -14.74 -10.00
C LEU A 365 10.37 -14.36 -11.22
N ALA A 366 10.95 -14.34 -12.43
CA ALA A 366 10.20 -14.10 -13.66
C ALA A 366 9.06 -15.12 -13.84
N SER A 367 9.30 -16.37 -13.46
CA SER A 367 8.30 -17.44 -13.50
C SER A 367 7.19 -17.23 -12.47
N TYR A 368 7.51 -16.78 -11.26
CA TYR A 368 6.53 -16.44 -10.23
C TYR A 368 5.60 -15.28 -10.64
N PHE A 369 6.15 -14.26 -11.31
CA PHE A 369 5.40 -13.05 -11.71
C PHE A 369 4.82 -13.11 -13.13
N GLY A 370 4.88 -14.27 -13.81
CA GLY A 370 4.23 -14.45 -15.11
C GLY A 370 4.96 -13.78 -16.29
N ARG A 371 6.26 -13.52 -16.16
CA ARG A 371 7.07 -12.77 -17.14
C ARG A 371 7.68 -13.70 -18.20
N LEU A 372 6.86 -14.28 -19.07
CA LEU A 372 7.31 -15.28 -20.07
C LEU A 372 8.45 -14.77 -20.96
N GLU A 373 8.39 -13.53 -21.45
CA GLU A 373 9.43 -12.97 -22.33
C GLU A 373 10.79 -12.86 -21.61
N ALA A 374 10.78 -12.47 -20.33
CA ALA A 374 11.98 -12.46 -19.50
C ALA A 374 12.53 -13.88 -19.29
N VAL A 375 11.67 -14.87 -19.05
CA VAL A 375 12.07 -16.30 -18.95
C VAL A 375 12.74 -16.76 -20.25
N GLN A 376 12.13 -16.47 -21.39
CA GLN A 376 12.65 -16.85 -22.71
C GLN A 376 14.00 -16.19 -23.01
N PHE A 377 14.14 -14.91 -22.70
CA PHE A 377 15.39 -14.18 -22.92
C PHE A 377 16.51 -14.65 -21.98
N LEU A 378 16.22 -14.82 -20.68
CA LEU A 378 17.20 -15.35 -19.73
C LEU A 378 17.68 -16.75 -20.14
N HIS A 379 16.79 -17.57 -20.70
CA HIS A 379 17.14 -18.86 -21.26
C HIS A 379 18.02 -18.75 -22.51
N SER A 380 17.70 -17.86 -23.45
CA SER A 380 18.48 -17.73 -24.69
C SER A 380 19.93 -17.30 -24.42
N VAL A 381 20.13 -16.48 -23.38
CA VAL A 381 21.46 -16.05 -22.91
C VAL A 381 22.22 -17.17 -22.18
N GLY A 382 21.54 -18.22 -21.71
CA GLY A 382 22.17 -19.34 -21.02
C GLY A 382 22.76 -18.99 -19.65
N ILE A 383 22.33 -17.88 -19.03
CA ILE A 383 22.75 -17.53 -17.67
C ILE A 383 22.12 -18.51 -16.67
N LYS A 384 22.91 -19.04 -15.74
CA LYS A 384 22.41 -19.98 -14.72
C LYS A 384 21.68 -19.21 -13.62
N CYS A 385 20.38 -19.03 -13.79
CA CYS A 385 19.50 -18.32 -12.84
C CYS A 385 18.13 -19.00 -12.62
N CYS A 386 18.02 -20.29 -12.96
CA CYS A 386 16.82 -21.11 -12.78
C CYS A 386 17.11 -22.27 -11.82
N SER A 387 16.12 -22.63 -11.01
CA SER A 387 16.11 -23.83 -10.18
C SER A 387 14.76 -24.57 -10.31
N THR A 388 14.55 -25.62 -9.53
CA THR A 388 13.23 -26.28 -9.43
C THR A 388 12.15 -25.29 -8.98
N ASN A 389 12.53 -24.23 -8.24
CA ASN A 389 11.60 -23.22 -7.79
C ASN A 389 10.94 -22.47 -8.94
N GLY A 390 11.57 -22.34 -10.12
CA GLY A 390 10.95 -21.65 -11.24
C GLY A 390 9.63 -22.29 -11.69
N MET A 391 9.61 -23.62 -11.83
CA MET A 391 8.38 -24.34 -12.15
C MET A 391 7.42 -24.38 -10.96
N ASP A 392 7.93 -24.57 -9.73
CA ASP A 392 7.09 -24.59 -8.52
C ASP A 392 6.36 -23.26 -8.30
N TYR A 393 7.05 -22.13 -8.51
CA TYR A 393 6.52 -20.79 -8.40
C TYR A 393 5.54 -20.45 -9.52
N ALA A 394 5.81 -20.86 -10.77
CA ALA A 394 4.83 -20.74 -11.85
C ALA A 394 3.55 -21.54 -11.54
N CYS A 395 3.67 -22.71 -10.88
CA CYS A 395 2.53 -23.48 -10.40
C CYS A 395 1.77 -22.78 -9.28
N ALA A 396 2.48 -22.14 -8.34
CA ALA A 396 1.88 -21.38 -7.25
C ALA A 396 1.06 -20.17 -7.72
N SER A 397 1.51 -19.51 -8.80
CA SER A 397 0.90 -18.28 -9.34
C SER A 397 -0.08 -18.52 -10.49
N GLY A 398 -0.29 -19.76 -10.93
CA GLY A 398 -1.29 -20.06 -11.97
C GLY A 398 -0.80 -19.83 -13.41
N HIS A 399 0.52 -19.81 -13.64
CA HIS A 399 1.10 -19.52 -14.96
C HIS A 399 1.39 -20.78 -15.78
N LEU A 400 0.33 -21.49 -16.20
CA LEU A 400 0.44 -22.75 -16.96
C LEU A 400 1.32 -22.66 -18.22
N HIS A 401 1.24 -21.55 -18.95
CA HIS A 401 2.04 -21.34 -20.16
C HIS A 401 3.56 -21.30 -19.86
N ILE A 402 3.96 -20.77 -18.70
CA ILE A 402 5.36 -20.82 -18.24
C ILE A 402 5.73 -22.24 -17.80
N VAL A 403 4.84 -22.94 -17.09
CA VAL A 403 5.07 -24.35 -16.69
C VAL A 403 5.34 -25.24 -17.92
N GLN A 404 4.51 -25.11 -18.95
CA GLN A 404 4.67 -25.83 -20.22
C GLN A 404 6.00 -25.47 -20.89
N TRP A 405 6.28 -24.17 -20.99
CA TRP A 405 7.50 -23.70 -21.64
C TRP A 405 8.77 -24.19 -20.90
N LEU A 406 8.80 -24.09 -19.58
CA LEU A 406 9.90 -24.58 -18.75
C LEU A 406 10.07 -26.10 -18.90
N HIS A 407 8.97 -26.85 -18.97
CA HIS A 407 9.04 -28.31 -19.15
C HIS A 407 9.68 -28.70 -20.49
N GLU A 408 9.37 -27.97 -21.56
CA GLU A 408 9.89 -28.26 -22.90
C GLU A 408 11.36 -27.83 -23.09
N HIS A 409 11.78 -26.75 -22.42
CA HIS A 409 13.07 -26.08 -22.71
C HIS A 409 14.11 -26.19 -21.59
N ARG A 410 13.72 -26.68 -20.40
CA ARG A 410 14.57 -26.77 -19.21
C ARG A 410 14.61 -28.17 -18.63
N SER A 411 15.70 -28.49 -17.93
CA SER A 411 15.95 -29.81 -17.34
C SER A 411 15.84 -29.85 -15.82
N GLU A 412 15.75 -28.68 -15.17
CA GLU A 412 15.62 -28.53 -13.72
C GLU A 412 14.34 -29.21 -13.21
N GLY A 413 13.24 -29.08 -13.96
CA GLY A 413 11.93 -29.65 -13.60
C GLY A 413 11.26 -28.92 -12.44
N CYS A 414 10.28 -29.59 -11.83
CA CYS A 414 9.62 -29.15 -10.60
C CYS A 414 10.01 -30.04 -9.42
N SER A 415 9.77 -29.55 -8.21
CA SER A 415 9.81 -30.36 -7.00
C SER A 415 8.41 -30.89 -6.65
N ALA A 416 8.36 -31.73 -5.62
CA ALA A 416 7.13 -32.14 -4.92
C ALA A 416 6.18 -30.98 -4.58
N LEU A 417 6.74 -29.78 -4.36
CA LEU A 417 5.98 -28.61 -3.93
C LEU A 417 5.12 -28.00 -5.04
N ALA A 418 5.42 -28.23 -6.33
CA ALA A 418 4.60 -27.71 -7.43
C ALA A 418 3.12 -28.11 -7.31
N MET A 419 2.86 -29.40 -7.04
CA MET A 419 1.50 -29.91 -6.86
C MET A 419 0.83 -29.31 -5.62
N VAL A 420 1.57 -29.17 -4.52
CA VAL A 420 1.07 -28.61 -3.25
C VAL A 420 0.73 -27.13 -3.40
N PHE A 421 1.59 -26.35 -4.06
CA PHE A 421 1.36 -24.92 -4.28
C PHE A 421 0.21 -24.67 -5.24
N ALA A 422 0.12 -25.41 -6.35
CA ALA A 422 -1.03 -25.33 -7.25
C ALA A 422 -2.35 -25.66 -6.51
N ALA A 423 -2.32 -26.67 -5.63
CA ALA A 423 -3.47 -27.06 -4.82
C ALA A 423 -3.85 -26.00 -3.76
N ALA A 424 -2.88 -25.37 -3.11
CA ALA A 424 -3.11 -24.28 -2.15
C ALA A 424 -3.76 -23.05 -2.82
N SER A 425 -3.29 -22.70 -4.01
CA SER A 425 -3.77 -21.55 -4.79
C SER A 425 -5.06 -21.83 -5.56
N GLY A 426 -5.45 -23.10 -5.74
CA GLY A 426 -6.67 -23.49 -6.43
C GLY A 426 -6.54 -23.63 -7.95
N HIS A 427 -5.33 -23.84 -8.47
CA HIS A 427 -5.07 -23.88 -9.92
C HIS A 427 -5.29 -25.27 -10.52
N VAL A 428 -6.56 -25.66 -10.66
CA VAL A 428 -6.97 -27.00 -11.16
C VAL A 428 -6.35 -27.33 -12.52
N HIS A 429 -6.29 -26.38 -13.44
CA HIS A 429 -5.72 -26.57 -14.78
C HIS A 429 -4.21 -26.91 -14.75
N ILE A 430 -3.47 -26.42 -13.76
CA ILE A 430 -2.06 -26.80 -13.55
C ILE A 430 -1.97 -28.19 -12.95
N ILE A 431 -2.84 -28.53 -12.01
CA ILE A 431 -2.90 -29.87 -11.39
C ILE A 431 -3.22 -30.93 -12.44
N GLN A 432 -4.18 -30.67 -13.32
CA GLN A 432 -4.49 -31.51 -14.48
C GLN A 432 -3.26 -31.72 -15.35
N TRP A 433 -2.58 -30.63 -15.72
CA TRP A 433 -1.39 -30.73 -16.55
C TRP A 433 -0.24 -31.50 -15.87
N LEU A 434 0.02 -31.24 -14.58
CA LEU A 434 1.05 -31.94 -13.81
C LEU A 434 0.73 -33.44 -13.69
N HIS A 435 -0.53 -33.79 -13.42
CA HIS A 435 -0.96 -35.18 -13.25
C HIS A 435 -1.01 -35.95 -14.58
N GLU A 436 -1.72 -35.41 -15.57
CA GLU A 436 -2.08 -36.13 -16.80
C GLU A 436 -0.97 -36.09 -17.85
N ILE A 437 -0.24 -34.98 -17.95
CA ILE A 437 0.76 -34.77 -19.01
C ILE A 437 2.16 -35.04 -18.48
N ARG A 438 2.52 -34.45 -17.34
CA ARG A 438 3.85 -34.63 -16.76
C ARG A 438 4.00 -35.94 -15.97
N GLY A 439 2.89 -36.54 -15.55
CA GLY A 439 2.88 -37.79 -14.77
C GLY A 439 3.32 -37.59 -13.31
N GLU A 440 3.11 -36.40 -12.76
CA GLU A 440 3.35 -36.12 -11.35
C GLU A 440 2.24 -36.71 -10.47
N ILE A 441 2.62 -37.14 -9.28
CA ILE A 441 1.74 -37.90 -8.39
C ILE A 441 0.83 -36.94 -7.62
N LEU A 442 -0.43 -37.33 -7.44
CA LEU A 442 -1.33 -36.65 -6.52
C LEU A 442 -0.94 -36.99 -5.08
N SER A 443 -0.40 -36.02 -4.34
CA SER A 443 0.03 -36.24 -2.96
C SER A 443 -1.09 -35.96 -1.95
N VAL A 444 -1.13 -36.74 -0.86
CA VAL A 444 -2.06 -36.49 0.25
C VAL A 444 -1.87 -35.09 0.84
N LYS A 445 -0.64 -34.57 0.83
CA LYS A 445 -0.33 -33.21 1.27
C LYS A 445 -0.99 -32.14 0.39
N ALA A 446 -1.01 -32.31 -0.92
CA ALA A 446 -1.69 -31.38 -1.81
C ALA A 446 -3.21 -31.39 -1.58
N LEU A 447 -3.80 -32.58 -1.39
CA LEU A 447 -5.22 -32.73 -1.06
C LEU A 447 -5.59 -32.04 0.27
N SER A 448 -4.83 -32.31 1.35
CA SER A 448 -5.10 -31.72 2.65
C SER A 448 -4.94 -30.20 2.65
N THR A 449 -3.98 -29.69 1.87
CA THR A 449 -3.77 -28.25 1.69
C THR A 449 -4.93 -27.60 0.93
N ALA A 450 -5.40 -28.22 -0.17
CA ALA A 450 -6.57 -27.75 -0.91
C ALA A 450 -7.82 -27.69 -0.01
N ALA A 451 -8.05 -28.74 0.81
CA ALA A 451 -9.15 -28.79 1.75
C ALA A 451 -9.05 -27.69 2.83
N TYR A 452 -7.86 -27.47 3.40
CA TYR A 452 -7.63 -26.42 4.39
C TYR A 452 -7.91 -25.01 3.84
N HIS A 453 -7.56 -24.75 2.57
CA HIS A 453 -7.81 -23.48 1.90
C HIS A 453 -9.20 -23.37 1.23
N GLY A 454 -10.07 -24.37 1.40
CA GLY A 454 -11.42 -24.36 0.84
C GLY A 454 -11.46 -24.40 -0.70
N ARG A 455 -10.46 -25.00 -1.35
CA ARG A 455 -10.37 -25.11 -2.82
C ARG A 455 -11.21 -26.29 -3.34
N VAL A 456 -12.52 -26.09 -3.39
CA VAL A 456 -13.51 -27.14 -3.71
C VAL A 456 -13.21 -27.85 -5.03
N GLU A 457 -12.95 -27.11 -6.11
CA GLU A 457 -12.70 -27.70 -7.44
C GLU A 457 -11.43 -28.57 -7.48
N VAL A 458 -10.40 -28.21 -6.70
CA VAL A 458 -9.20 -29.04 -6.58
C VAL A 458 -9.51 -30.31 -5.80
N VAL A 459 -10.26 -30.20 -4.69
CA VAL A 459 -10.65 -31.37 -3.90
C VAL A 459 -11.50 -32.32 -4.75
N ASP A 460 -12.45 -31.81 -5.53
CA ASP A 460 -13.28 -32.61 -6.44
C ASP A 460 -12.43 -33.35 -7.47
N TYR A 461 -11.45 -32.68 -8.08
CA TYR A 461 -10.52 -33.33 -9.01
C TYR A 461 -9.71 -34.46 -8.35
N PHE A 462 -9.23 -34.25 -7.12
CA PHE A 462 -8.50 -35.29 -6.38
C PHE A 462 -9.42 -36.46 -5.98
N VAL A 463 -10.67 -36.19 -5.60
CA VAL A 463 -11.65 -37.24 -5.26
C VAL A 463 -11.99 -38.09 -6.49
N GLN A 464 -12.09 -37.48 -7.67
CA GLN A 464 -12.27 -38.19 -8.94
C GLN A 464 -11.08 -39.11 -9.27
N HIS A 465 -9.87 -38.75 -8.82
CA HIS A 465 -8.63 -39.49 -9.06
C HIS A 465 -8.07 -40.16 -7.79
N LYS A 466 -8.94 -40.54 -6.85
CA LYS A 466 -8.55 -41.06 -5.52
C LYS A 466 -7.60 -42.27 -5.58
N ASP A 467 -7.73 -43.10 -6.60
CA ASP A 467 -6.93 -44.32 -6.77
C ASP A 467 -5.47 -44.02 -7.16
N SER A 468 -5.20 -42.78 -7.60
CA SER A 468 -3.86 -42.27 -7.95
C SER A 468 -3.19 -41.50 -6.80
N ILE A 469 -3.81 -41.38 -5.63
CA ILE A 469 -3.26 -40.63 -4.49
C ILE A 469 -2.25 -41.50 -3.72
N HIS A 470 -1.01 -41.02 -3.57
CA HIS A 470 0.06 -41.76 -2.88
C HIS A 470 0.58 -41.00 -1.65
N ASN A 471 1.20 -41.75 -0.72
CA ASN A 471 1.79 -41.22 0.51
C ASN A 471 3.25 -40.74 0.27
N ASP A 472 3.71 -39.79 1.08
CA ASP A 472 5.05 -39.16 1.01
C ASP A 472 6.26 -40.15 1.04
N LEU A 473 6.06 -41.39 1.47
CA LEU A 473 7.10 -42.43 1.43
C LEU A 473 7.35 -42.99 0.01
N ASP A 474 6.30 -43.08 -0.82
CA ASP A 474 6.40 -43.57 -2.20
C ASP A 474 7.05 -42.52 -3.12
N GLU A 475 6.85 -41.24 -2.80
CA GLU A 475 7.45 -40.09 -3.48
C GLU A 475 8.99 -40.08 -3.41
N LYS A 476 9.56 -40.41 -2.24
CA LYS A 476 11.03 -40.50 -2.07
C LYS A 476 11.64 -41.68 -2.82
N LEU A 477 10.92 -42.80 -2.91
CA LEU A 477 11.38 -44.01 -3.59
C LEU A 477 11.38 -43.82 -5.11
N GLN A 478 10.34 -43.21 -5.69
CA GLN A 478 10.29 -42.97 -7.14
C GLN A 478 11.18 -41.82 -7.61
N ASN A 479 11.37 -40.75 -6.82
CA ASN A 479 12.30 -39.68 -7.19
C ASN A 479 13.76 -40.18 -7.29
N ALA A 480 14.11 -41.23 -6.54
CA ALA A 480 15.40 -41.91 -6.70
C ALA A 480 15.51 -42.72 -8.00
N GLU A 481 14.40 -43.27 -8.49
CA GLU A 481 14.32 -44.07 -9.73
C GLU A 481 14.26 -43.22 -11.01
N ARG A 482 13.74 -41.98 -10.93
CA ARG A 482 13.60 -41.05 -12.07
C ARG A 482 14.92 -40.37 -12.47
N HIS A 483 16.01 -40.53 -11.72
CA HIS A 483 17.32 -39.98 -12.04
C HIS A 483 17.95 -40.72 -13.26
N PRO A 484 18.49 -40.03 -14.28
CA PRO A 484 18.94 -40.67 -15.54
C PRO A 484 20.02 -41.77 -15.42
N ARG A 485 20.64 -41.95 -14.25
CA ARG A 485 21.71 -42.93 -14.00
C ARG A 485 21.22 -44.36 -13.71
N PHE A 486 19.93 -44.58 -13.45
CA PHE A 486 19.42 -45.91 -13.02
C PHE A 486 18.58 -46.66 -14.07
N ARG A 487 18.42 -46.13 -15.30
CA ARG A 487 17.67 -46.79 -16.39
C ARG A 487 18.20 -48.16 -16.86
N ASN A 488 19.34 -48.66 -16.33
CA ASN A 488 20.05 -49.83 -16.85
C ASN A 488 20.23 -51.02 -15.89
N ARG A 489 19.29 -51.31 -14.97
CA ARG A 489 19.21 -52.66 -14.37
C ARG A 489 17.77 -53.16 -14.30
N LYS A 490 17.50 -54.20 -15.10
CA LYS A 490 16.27 -55.01 -15.05
C LYS A 490 16.25 -55.89 -13.80
N GLN A 491 15.04 -56.03 -13.24
CA GLN A 491 14.51 -57.09 -12.36
C GLN A 491 15.15 -57.27 -10.97
N ILE A 492 14.37 -57.04 -9.90
CA ILE A 492 14.14 -57.98 -8.78
C ILE A 492 12.69 -57.78 -8.25
N PRO A 493 11.95 -58.84 -7.82
CA PRO A 493 10.52 -58.80 -7.53
C PRO A 493 10.15 -58.46 -6.08
N ASN A 494 8.91 -57.97 -5.93
CA ASN A 494 8.04 -57.95 -4.76
C ASN A 494 8.53 -58.69 -3.50
N ALA A 495 8.80 -57.92 -2.44
CA ALA A 495 8.64 -58.37 -1.07
C ALA A 495 8.52 -57.16 -0.13
N LEU A 496 7.31 -56.96 0.42
CA LEU A 496 7.04 -56.88 1.87
C LEU A 496 5.83 -55.99 2.14
N SER A 497 4.74 -56.71 2.42
CA SER A 497 3.54 -56.28 3.11
C SER A 497 3.82 -55.63 4.46
N SER A 498 2.94 -54.69 4.80
CA SER A 498 2.42 -54.43 6.15
C SER A 498 3.45 -54.20 7.28
N ARG A 499 3.56 -52.96 7.75
CA ARG A 499 3.68 -52.68 9.20
C ARG A 499 3.34 -51.24 9.56
N SER A 500 2.26 -51.13 10.34
CA SER A 500 1.88 -50.16 11.36
C SER A 500 2.45 -48.74 11.30
N ILE A 501 1.53 -47.84 10.91
CA ILE A 501 1.53 -46.41 11.19
C ILE A 501 1.37 -46.22 12.70
N HIS A 502 2.40 -45.75 13.40
CA HIS A 502 2.26 -44.88 14.57
C HIS A 502 3.62 -44.19 14.83
N ASN A 503 3.54 -42.86 15.01
CA ASN A 503 4.59 -41.92 15.40
C ASN A 503 5.47 -41.33 14.28
N LEU A 504 5.02 -40.17 13.74
CA LEU A 504 5.92 -39.12 13.27
C LEU A 504 5.46 -37.75 13.81
N PRO A 505 6.40 -36.85 14.14
CA PRO A 505 6.15 -35.58 14.81
C PRO A 505 5.56 -34.54 13.84
N GLY A 506 4.79 -33.59 14.38
CA GLY A 506 4.13 -32.54 13.60
C GLY A 506 5.12 -31.64 12.83
N PRO A 507 4.72 -31.10 11.66
CA PRO A 507 5.58 -30.24 10.86
C PRO A 507 5.82 -28.88 11.56
N PRO A 508 7.02 -28.27 11.39
CA PRO A 508 7.34 -26.97 11.96
C PRO A 508 6.51 -25.87 11.31
N ALA A 509 6.20 -24.84 12.11
CA ALA A 509 5.45 -23.65 11.71
C ALA A 509 6.10 -22.99 10.48
N ILE A 510 5.34 -22.89 9.39
CA ILE A 510 5.68 -22.06 8.24
C ILE A 510 5.44 -20.61 8.65
N VAL A 511 6.49 -19.81 8.53
CA VAL A 511 6.49 -18.36 8.71
C VAL A 511 5.38 -17.76 7.86
N SER A 512 4.42 -17.11 8.53
CA SER A 512 3.45 -16.20 7.93
C SER A 512 4.17 -15.11 7.16
N ILE A 513 4.32 -15.27 5.84
CA ILE A 513 4.64 -14.16 4.96
C ILE A 513 3.30 -13.47 4.71
N HIS A 514 3.03 -12.43 5.50
CA HIS A 514 1.93 -11.51 5.24
C HIS A 514 2.11 -10.94 3.83
N ALA A 515 1.26 -11.39 2.90
CA ALA A 515 1.03 -10.67 1.66
C ALA A 515 0.50 -9.28 2.03
N ASN A 516 1.20 -8.26 1.56
CA ASN A 516 0.75 -6.88 1.65
C ASN A 516 -0.59 -6.78 0.89
N PRO A 517 -1.66 -6.20 1.46
CA PRO A 517 -2.99 -6.21 0.87
C PRO A 517 -3.19 -5.27 -0.33
N MET A 518 -2.14 -4.95 -1.11
CA MET A 518 -2.22 -3.97 -2.21
C MET A 518 -2.35 -4.53 -3.63
N ASP A 519 -2.21 -5.84 -3.86
CA ASP A 519 -2.27 -6.38 -5.23
C ASP A 519 -3.58 -7.11 -5.59
N ALA A 520 -4.64 -6.94 -4.79
CA ALA A 520 -5.97 -7.45 -5.11
C ALA A 520 -6.81 -6.40 -5.88
N ALA A 521 -6.33 -5.96 -7.04
CA ALA A 521 -7.13 -5.23 -8.01
C ALA A 521 -6.51 -5.30 -9.43
N ALA A 522 -6.68 -6.44 -10.10
CA ALA A 522 -6.83 -6.55 -11.56
C ALA A 522 -7.34 -7.96 -11.90
#